data_AF-A0A1R3V9H2-F1
#
_entry.id   AF-A0A1R3V9H2-F1
#
_cell.length_a   1.000
_cell.length_b   1.000
_cell.length_c   1.000
_cell.angle_alpha   90.00
_cell.angle_beta   90.00
_cell.angle_gamma   90.00
#
_symmetry.space_group_name_H-M   'P 1'
#
loop_
_entity.id
_entity.type
_entity.pdbx_description
1 polymer ?
#
loop_
_entity_poly.entity_id
_entity_poly.type
_entity_poly.pdbx_seq_one_letter_code
_entity_poly.pdbx_strand_id
1 'polypeptide(L)'
;MRESRPFYRVFTVMRYEAAVQQIEAAIAAFHAGQFAVTITLAGAAEDMAPGKASGLWASIRDNPNRLVAENKAWVNRLNETRNWLKHDRAEDTRALVAFEAGVFILRAMDKWEPWTPPMIAFHDLWLSSPKLMRPEDYSPEVEE
;
A
#
# COMPACT_ATOMS: atom_id res chain seq x y z
N MET A 1 7.36 34.81 -20.89
CA MET A 1 7.17 33.34 -20.90
C MET A 1 5.66 33.09 -20.90
N ARG A 2 5.07 32.54 -21.97
CA ARG A 2 3.65 32.18 -21.98
C ARG A 2 3.50 30.86 -21.22
N GLU A 3 2.72 30.88 -20.15
CA GLU A 3 2.43 29.68 -19.36
C GLU A 3 1.70 28.65 -20.24
N SER A 4 2.30 27.47 -20.41
CA SER A 4 1.82 26.40 -21.30
C SER A 4 1.33 25.18 -20.53
N ARG A 5 1.04 25.32 -19.24
CA ARG A 5 0.61 24.20 -18.40
C ARG A 5 -0.87 23.90 -18.64
N PRO A 6 -1.29 22.63 -18.71
CA PRO A 6 -2.70 22.28 -18.63
C PRO A 6 -3.22 22.71 -17.25
N PHE A 7 -3.92 23.85 -17.23
CA PHE A 7 -4.45 24.44 -16.02
C PHE A 7 -5.81 23.80 -15.75
N TYR A 8 -5.88 22.83 -14.83
CA TYR A 8 -7.15 22.24 -14.42
C TYR A 8 -7.90 23.23 -13.52
N ARG A 9 -9.05 23.72 -13.97
CA ARG A 9 -9.77 24.88 -13.41
C ARG A 9 -10.71 24.55 -12.24
N VAL A 10 -10.46 23.46 -11.50
CA VAL A 10 -11.40 22.74 -10.60
C VAL A 10 -12.11 21.61 -11.34
N PHE A 11 -12.08 20.42 -10.76
CA PHE A 11 -12.86 19.25 -11.17
C PHE A 11 -13.48 18.63 -9.92
N THR A 12 -14.74 18.25 -10.02
CA THR A 12 -15.43 17.50 -8.95
C THR A 12 -15.17 16.02 -9.18
N VAL A 13 -14.77 15.33 -8.12
CA VAL A 13 -14.43 13.92 -8.13
C VAL A 13 -15.17 13.26 -6.97
N MET A 14 -15.79 12.12 -7.23
CA MET A 14 -16.43 11.32 -6.20
C MET A 14 -15.36 10.71 -5.29
N ARG A 15 -15.69 10.49 -4.01
CA ARG A 15 -14.77 9.85 -3.05
C ARG A 15 -14.22 8.52 -3.57
N TYR A 16 -15.06 7.73 -4.24
CA TYR A 16 -14.65 6.50 -4.93
C TYR A 16 -13.59 6.76 -6.00
N GLU A 17 -13.83 7.71 -6.91
CA GLU A 17 -12.91 8.03 -8.01
C GLU A 17 -11.56 8.55 -7.48
N ALA A 18 -11.58 9.37 -6.41
CA ALA A 18 -10.37 9.82 -5.74
C ALA A 18 -9.59 8.65 -5.11
N ALA A 19 -10.28 7.68 -4.50
CA ALA A 19 -9.62 6.51 -3.91
C ALA A 19 -8.99 5.63 -5.00
N VAL A 20 -9.69 5.40 -6.11
CA VAL A 20 -9.16 4.67 -7.27
C VAL A 20 -7.92 5.35 -7.83
N GLN A 21 -7.95 6.68 -8.02
CA GLN A 21 -6.78 7.45 -8.49
C GLN A 21 -5.59 7.32 -7.54
N GLN A 22 -5.82 7.35 -6.22
CA GLN A 22 -4.76 7.16 -5.23
C GLN A 22 -4.16 5.76 -5.27
N ILE A 23 -4.97 4.71 -5.46
CA ILE A 23 -4.47 3.33 -5.57
C ILE A 23 -3.66 3.15 -6.85
N GLU A 24 -4.13 3.66 -7.99
CA GLU A 24 -3.39 3.57 -9.25
C GLU A 24 -2.06 4.35 -9.17
N ALA A 25 -2.07 5.52 -8.56
CA ALA A 25 -0.85 6.28 -8.28
C ALA A 25 0.09 5.54 -7.31
N ALA A 26 -0.45 4.84 -6.30
CA ALA A 26 0.35 4.01 -5.38
C ALA A 26 1.02 2.82 -6.10
N ILE A 27 0.31 2.18 -7.04
CA ILE A 27 0.84 1.11 -7.90
C ILE A 27 1.96 1.66 -8.79
N ALA A 28 1.76 2.81 -9.42
CA ALA A 28 2.80 3.45 -10.23
C ALA A 28 4.05 3.78 -9.40
N ALA A 29 3.87 4.36 -8.20
CA ALA A 29 4.95 4.64 -7.26
C ALA A 29 5.67 3.37 -6.79
N PHE A 30 4.93 2.26 -6.62
CA PHE A 30 5.49 0.98 -6.22
C PHE A 30 6.47 0.45 -7.28
N HIS A 31 6.08 0.49 -8.55
CA HIS A 31 6.95 0.10 -9.65
C HIS A 31 8.18 1.01 -9.80
N ALA A 32 8.11 2.24 -9.31
CA ALA A 32 9.24 3.17 -9.26
C ALA A 32 10.12 3.03 -7.99
N GLY A 33 9.81 2.09 -7.08
CA GLY A 33 10.51 1.93 -5.80
C GLY A 33 10.23 3.03 -4.77
N GLN A 34 9.20 3.86 -4.99
CA GLN A 34 8.85 4.99 -4.14
C GLN A 34 7.92 4.57 -2.99
N PHE A 35 8.40 3.69 -2.11
CA PHE A 35 7.55 3.02 -1.12
C PHE A 35 6.87 3.95 -0.11
N ALA A 36 7.51 5.05 0.29
CA ALA A 36 6.87 6.05 1.15
C ALA A 36 5.61 6.65 0.50
N VAL A 37 5.68 6.95 -0.81
CA VAL A 37 4.55 7.46 -1.61
C VAL A 37 3.48 6.39 -1.75
N THR A 38 3.88 5.15 -2.08
CA THR A 38 2.97 4.01 -2.18
C THR A 38 2.16 3.82 -0.90
N ILE A 39 2.82 3.72 0.25
CA ILE A 39 2.17 3.47 1.54
C ILE A 39 1.24 4.63 1.91
N THR A 40 1.67 5.86 1.65
CA THR A 40 0.87 7.05 1.96
C THR A 40 -0.42 7.08 1.15
N LEU A 41 -0.33 6.93 -0.17
CA LEU A 41 -1.48 6.98 -1.07
C LEU A 41 -2.42 5.79 -0.88
N ALA A 42 -1.88 4.58 -0.75
CA ALA A 42 -2.71 3.40 -0.50
C ALA A 42 -3.40 3.48 0.87
N GLY A 43 -2.70 3.94 1.92
CA GLY A 43 -3.29 4.14 3.24
C GLY A 43 -4.38 5.22 3.26
N ALA A 44 -4.21 6.31 2.50
CA ALA A 44 -5.25 7.32 2.34
C ALA A 44 -6.47 6.77 1.61
N ALA A 45 -6.29 5.98 0.54
CA ALA A 45 -7.38 5.32 -0.16
C ALA A 45 -8.09 4.26 0.70
N GLU A 46 -7.37 3.52 1.54
CA GLU A 46 -7.96 2.58 2.53
C GLU A 46 -8.85 3.32 3.54
N ASP A 47 -8.36 4.42 4.12
CA ASP A 47 -9.09 5.24 5.11
C ASP A 47 -10.31 5.96 4.49
N MET A 48 -10.36 6.07 3.15
CA MET A 48 -11.50 6.62 2.43
C MET A 48 -12.69 5.65 2.35
N ALA A 49 -12.51 4.35 2.59
CA ALA A 49 -13.58 3.37 2.44
C ALA A 49 -14.42 3.19 3.73
N PRO A 50 -15.69 2.78 3.62
CA PRO A 50 -16.42 2.25 4.77
C PRO A 50 -15.75 0.94 5.26
N GLY A 51 -15.88 0.65 6.56
CA GLY A 51 -15.31 -0.56 7.14
C GLY A 51 -15.89 -1.83 6.50
N LYS A 52 -15.11 -2.52 5.67
CA LYS A 52 -15.46 -3.86 5.13
C LYS A 52 -15.01 -4.96 6.09
N ALA A 53 -15.95 -5.77 6.57
CA ALA A 53 -15.66 -7.04 7.24
C ALA A 53 -15.28 -8.09 6.19
N SER A 54 -14.30 -8.96 6.49
CA SER A 54 -14.05 -10.20 5.74
C SER A 54 -13.56 -10.02 4.29
N GLY A 55 -12.46 -9.29 4.06
CA GLY A 55 -11.88 -9.13 2.72
C GLY A 55 -10.54 -9.82 2.51
N LEU A 56 -9.95 -9.67 1.31
CA LEU A 56 -8.64 -10.23 0.91
C LEU A 56 -7.52 -9.93 1.92
N TRP A 57 -7.57 -8.78 2.59
CA TRP A 57 -6.61 -8.49 3.65
C TRP A 57 -6.74 -9.44 4.84
N ALA A 58 -7.97 -9.80 5.22
CA ALA A 58 -8.18 -10.72 6.34
C ALA A 58 -7.59 -12.10 6.03
N SER A 59 -7.72 -12.61 4.80
CA SER A 59 -7.11 -13.89 4.43
C SER A 59 -5.57 -13.85 4.38
N ILE A 60 -4.96 -12.72 4.00
CA ILE A 60 -3.50 -12.53 4.04
C ILE A 60 -3.01 -12.39 5.49
N ARG A 61 -3.72 -11.62 6.33
CA ARG A 61 -3.39 -11.42 7.75
C ARG A 61 -3.55 -12.70 8.56
N ASP A 62 -4.61 -13.45 8.30
CA ASP A 62 -4.99 -14.64 9.06
C ASP A 62 -4.47 -15.93 8.41
N ASN A 63 -3.36 -15.84 7.65
CA ASN A 63 -2.74 -16.99 7.01
C ASN A 63 -2.43 -18.08 8.07
N PRO A 64 -3.05 -19.27 7.98
CA PRO A 64 -2.92 -20.31 9.01
C PRO A 64 -1.51 -20.91 9.08
N ASN A 65 -0.68 -20.69 8.05
CA ASN A 65 0.69 -21.20 7.97
C ASN A 65 1.72 -20.27 8.64
N ARG A 66 1.33 -19.08 9.13
CA ARG A 66 2.23 -18.16 9.85
C ARG A 66 1.98 -18.23 11.35
N LEU A 67 3.03 -18.20 12.16
CA LEU A 67 2.88 -18.27 13.62
C LEU A 67 2.13 -17.04 14.14
N VAL A 68 1.26 -17.23 15.14
CA VAL A 68 0.42 -16.14 15.69
C VAL A 68 1.25 -14.96 16.20
N ALA A 69 2.42 -15.23 16.81
CA ALA A 69 3.34 -14.20 17.28
C ALA A 69 3.90 -13.36 16.11
N GLU A 70 4.27 -14.00 15.00
CA GLU A 70 4.76 -13.34 13.79
C GLU A 70 3.64 -12.50 13.13
N ASN A 71 2.40 -12.97 13.15
CA ASN A 71 1.25 -12.20 12.65
C ASN A 71 1.05 -10.89 13.43
N LYS A 72 1.14 -10.93 14.77
CA LYS A 72 0.99 -9.73 15.59
C LYS A 72 2.14 -8.75 15.41
N ALA A 73 3.38 -9.23 15.38
CA ALA A 73 4.56 -8.40 15.14
C ALA A 73 4.48 -7.73 13.75
N TRP A 74 4.06 -8.48 12.73
CA TRP A 74 3.87 -7.97 11.38
C TRP A 74 2.81 -6.88 11.29
N VAL A 75 1.63 -7.08 11.89
CA VAL A 75 0.56 -6.07 11.90
C VAL A 75 1.01 -4.81 12.65
N ASN A 76 1.72 -4.95 13.76
CA ASN A 76 2.29 -3.82 14.49
C ASN A 76 3.26 -3.03 13.63
N ARG A 77 4.17 -3.72 12.92
CA ARG A 77 5.14 -3.09 12.02
C ARG A 77 4.48 -2.28 10.92
N LEU A 78 3.45 -2.81 10.26
CA LEU A 78 2.69 -2.06 9.25
C LEU A 78 2.04 -0.79 9.84
N ASN A 79 1.46 -0.91 11.04
CA ASN A 79 0.86 0.23 11.74
C ASN A 79 1.91 1.28 12.13
N GLU A 80 3.07 0.85 12.61
CA GLU A 80 4.21 1.71 12.91
C GLU A 80 4.72 2.43 11.67
N THR A 81 4.90 1.72 10.54
CA THR A 81 5.32 2.33 9.26
C THR A 81 4.35 3.41 8.82
N ARG A 82 3.04 3.10 8.83
CA ARG A 82 2.00 4.09 8.50
C ARG A 82 2.03 5.28 9.46
N ASN A 83 2.18 5.02 10.75
CA ASN A 83 2.15 6.08 11.76
C ASN A 83 3.43 6.95 11.71
N TRP A 84 4.57 6.37 11.36
CA TRP A 84 5.83 7.09 11.17
C TRP A 84 5.73 8.07 9.99
N LEU A 85 5.05 7.68 8.91
CA LEU A 85 4.78 8.59 7.78
C LEU A 85 3.75 9.69 8.09
N LYS A 86 2.90 9.51 9.11
CA LYS A 86 1.75 10.40 9.39
C LYS A 86 1.93 11.30 10.62
N HIS A 87 2.82 10.94 11.54
CA HIS A 87 2.92 11.57 12.86
C HIS A 87 4.35 11.85 13.22
N ASP A 88 4.55 12.84 14.09
CA ASP A 88 5.85 13.13 14.68
C ASP A 88 6.32 11.92 15.51
N ARG A 89 7.52 11.42 15.21
CA ARG A 89 8.13 10.23 15.83
C ARG A 89 9.58 10.55 16.17
N ALA A 90 10.09 9.92 17.22
CA ALA A 90 11.46 10.14 17.71
C ALA A 90 12.55 9.63 16.75
N GLU A 91 12.21 8.76 15.79
CA GLU A 91 13.13 8.18 14.81
C GLU A 91 13.05 8.97 13.49
N ASP A 92 14.18 9.49 13.01
CA ASP A 92 14.24 10.28 11.76
C ASP A 92 14.31 9.43 10.49
N THR A 93 14.60 8.13 10.61
CA THR A 93 14.80 7.23 9.47
C THR A 93 14.07 5.91 9.65
N ARG A 94 13.52 5.36 8.56
CA ARG A 94 12.90 4.04 8.55
C ARG A 94 13.17 3.31 7.23
N ALA A 95 13.58 2.05 7.31
CA ALA A 95 13.68 1.18 6.15
C ALA A 95 12.28 0.74 5.70
N LEU A 96 12.00 0.91 4.40
CA LEU A 96 10.75 0.49 3.76
C LEU A 96 11.06 -0.58 2.73
N VAL A 97 10.31 -1.68 2.77
CA VAL A 97 10.52 -2.82 1.88
C VAL A 97 9.34 -3.02 0.94
N ALA A 98 9.60 -3.66 -0.20
CA ALA A 98 8.59 -3.91 -1.22
C ALA A 98 7.40 -4.72 -0.68
N PHE A 99 7.63 -5.65 0.25
CA PHE A 99 6.52 -6.40 0.84
C PHE A 99 5.50 -5.51 1.53
N GLU A 100 5.96 -4.62 2.41
CA GLU A 100 5.11 -3.72 3.17
C GLU A 100 4.29 -2.84 2.22
N ALA A 101 4.97 -2.18 1.28
CA ALA A 101 4.34 -1.29 0.32
C ALA A 101 3.25 -1.98 -0.50
N GLY A 102 3.49 -3.21 -0.93
CA GLY A 102 2.49 -3.96 -1.68
C GLY A 102 1.31 -4.46 -0.85
N VAL A 103 1.53 -4.81 0.43
CA VAL A 103 0.44 -5.11 1.36
C VAL A 103 -0.48 -3.91 1.55
N PHE A 104 0.06 -2.69 1.61
CA PHE A 104 -0.76 -1.48 1.67
C PHE A 104 -1.64 -1.31 0.42
N ILE A 105 -1.12 -1.60 -0.78
CA ILE A 105 -1.92 -1.58 -2.02
C ILE A 105 -3.05 -2.60 -1.94
N LEU A 106 -2.76 -3.85 -1.53
CA LEU A 106 -3.79 -4.90 -1.43
C LEU A 106 -4.89 -4.57 -0.41
N ARG A 107 -4.51 -3.98 0.73
CA ARG A 107 -5.46 -3.49 1.74
C ARG A 107 -6.40 -2.44 1.18
N ALA A 108 -5.86 -1.49 0.42
CA ALA A 108 -6.67 -0.47 -0.23
C ALA A 108 -7.59 -1.08 -1.29
N MET A 109 -7.05 -1.91 -2.20
CA MET A 109 -7.81 -2.59 -3.26
C MET A 109 -8.97 -3.42 -2.71
N ASP A 110 -8.77 -4.14 -1.61
CA ASP A 110 -9.83 -4.96 -0.99
C ASP A 110 -11.06 -4.13 -0.56
N LYS A 111 -10.92 -2.83 -0.34
CA LYS A 111 -12.03 -1.96 0.05
C LYS A 111 -12.81 -1.37 -1.13
N TRP A 112 -12.30 -1.46 -2.35
CA TRP A 112 -12.86 -0.76 -3.51
C TRP A 112 -13.12 -1.73 -4.65
N GLU A 113 -14.37 -1.76 -5.11
CA GLU A 113 -14.78 -2.53 -6.29
C GLU A 113 -15.60 -1.63 -7.22
N PRO A 114 -15.59 -1.87 -8.55
CA PRO A 114 -14.78 -2.89 -9.24
C PRO A 114 -13.28 -2.53 -9.28
N TRP A 115 -12.41 -3.54 -9.36
CA TRP A 115 -10.98 -3.34 -9.63
C TRP A 115 -10.72 -2.84 -11.06
N THR A 116 -9.80 -1.88 -11.17
CA THR A 116 -9.35 -1.36 -12.47
C THR A 116 -8.29 -2.28 -13.10
N PRO A 117 -8.00 -2.14 -14.41
CA PRO A 117 -6.96 -2.96 -15.04
C PRO A 117 -5.58 -2.88 -14.36
N PRO A 118 -5.08 -1.72 -13.90
CA PRO A 118 -3.86 -1.64 -13.10
C PRO A 118 -3.92 -2.44 -11.79
N MET A 119 -5.07 -2.41 -11.09
CA MET A 119 -5.26 -3.18 -9.86
C MET A 119 -5.24 -4.69 -10.12
N ILE A 120 -5.95 -5.14 -11.16
CA ILE A 120 -5.96 -6.55 -11.56
C ILE A 120 -4.53 -6.99 -11.92
N ALA A 121 -3.82 -6.22 -12.75
CA ALA A 121 -2.43 -6.52 -13.13
C ALA A 121 -1.49 -6.57 -11.91
N PHE A 122 -1.67 -5.65 -10.94
CA PHE A 122 -0.90 -5.67 -9.71
C PHE A 122 -1.20 -6.91 -8.85
N HIS A 123 -2.48 -7.26 -8.70
CA HIS A 123 -2.91 -8.47 -7.99
C HIS A 123 -2.38 -9.75 -8.62
N ASP A 124 -2.47 -9.86 -9.95
CA ASP A 124 -1.97 -11.03 -10.67
C ASP A 124 -0.46 -11.13 -10.53
N LEU A 125 0.27 -10.02 -10.71
CA LEU A 125 1.70 -9.96 -10.38
C LEU A 125 1.95 -10.36 -8.93
N TRP A 126 1.07 -9.99 -8.00
CA TRP A 126 1.14 -10.35 -6.59
C TRP A 126 1.02 -11.83 -6.29
N LEU A 127 0.15 -12.52 -7.00
CA LEU A 127 -0.02 -13.96 -6.82
C LEU A 127 0.96 -14.78 -7.69
N SER A 128 1.34 -14.28 -8.86
CA SER A 128 2.18 -15.01 -9.83
C SER A 128 3.67 -14.87 -9.55
N SER A 129 4.07 -13.74 -8.98
CA SER A 129 5.43 -13.60 -8.50
C SER A 129 5.52 -14.46 -7.22
N PRO A 130 6.57 -15.26 -7.00
CA PRO A 130 6.76 -16.10 -5.79
C PRO A 130 6.90 -15.30 -4.47
N LYS A 131 6.23 -14.15 -4.35
CA LYS A 131 6.74 -12.88 -3.85
C LYS A 131 7.58 -13.00 -2.58
N LEU A 132 8.75 -12.34 -2.64
CA LEU A 132 9.65 -11.95 -1.52
C LEU A 132 10.59 -13.04 -1.04
N MET A 133 11.22 -13.75 -1.96
CA MET A 133 12.17 -14.80 -1.60
C MET A 133 13.58 -14.28 -1.32
N ARG A 134 13.83 -12.99 -1.62
CA ARG A 134 15.09 -12.36 -1.26
C ARG A 134 14.90 -11.63 0.07
N PRO A 135 15.80 -11.84 1.05
CA PRO A 135 15.75 -11.17 2.35
C PRO A 135 15.43 -9.69 2.26
N GLU A 136 16.02 -8.96 1.33
CA GLU A 136 15.82 -7.52 1.16
C GLU A 136 14.39 -7.07 0.78
N ASP A 137 13.58 -7.97 0.23
CA ASP A 137 12.20 -7.65 -0.18
C ASP A 137 11.22 -7.71 1.01
N TYR A 138 11.56 -8.43 2.09
CA TYR A 138 10.73 -8.62 3.31
C TYR A 138 11.40 -8.26 4.64
N SER A 139 12.73 -8.32 4.70
CA SER A 139 13.53 -7.99 5.86
C SER A 139 14.04 -6.55 5.75
N PRO A 140 13.62 -5.67 6.65
CA PRO A 140 14.08 -4.29 6.72
C PRO A 140 15.50 -4.16 7.29
N GLU A 141 15.95 -5.20 8.00
CA GLU A 141 17.25 -5.29 8.63
C GLU A 141 18.10 -6.23 7.78
N VAL A 142 19.26 -5.73 7.33
CA VAL A 142 20.31 -6.59 6.81
C VAL A 142 20.97 -7.17 8.06
N GLU A 143 20.91 -8.49 8.25
CA GLU A 143 21.78 -9.12 9.26
C GLU A 143 23.22 -8.82 8.84
N GLU A 144 23.94 -8.02 9.65
CA GLU A 144 25.38 -7.79 9.51
C GLU A 144 26.19 -9.04 9.85
#